data_AF-A0A963IPH6-F1
#
_entry.id   AF-A0A963IPH6-F1
#
_cell.length_a   1.000
_cell.length_b   1.000
_cell.length_c   1.000
_cell.angle_alpha   90.00
_cell.angle_beta   90.00
_cell.angle_gamma   90.00
#
_symmetry.space_group_name_H-M   'P 1'
#
loop_
_entity.id
_entity.type
_entity.pdbx_description
1 polymer ?
#
loop_
_entity_poly.entity_id
_entity_poly.type
_entity_poly.pdbx_seq_one_letter_code
_entity_poly.pdbx_strand_id
1 'polypeptide(L)'
;MSNIRGLKKALCLFFAALSLAGPASAQQVTGTLGSPSATTTISNKQLPAPDPAFGGVIKNDALQSKPWWAPRIVPPKSAPNVLLIITDDAGFGVPSTFGGVIPTPTMDRIAANGLLYNNLH
;
A
#
# COMPACT_ATOMS: atom_id res chain seq x y z
N MET A 1 -29.53 -9.61 54.35
CA MET A 1 -28.78 -10.40 53.33
C MET A 1 -29.34 -10.09 51.93
N SER A 2 -29.00 -8.94 51.37
CA SER A 2 -29.42 -8.57 50.01
C SER A 2 -28.28 -7.82 49.32
N ASN A 3 -28.05 -8.20 48.06
CA ASN A 3 -27.39 -7.42 47.02
C ASN A 3 -25.90 -7.59 46.66
N ILE A 4 -25.26 -8.73 46.98
CA ILE A 4 -23.92 -9.07 46.41
C ILE A 4 -24.00 -9.69 45.00
N ARG A 5 -25.19 -10.15 44.57
CA ARG A 5 -25.37 -10.83 43.27
C ARG A 5 -25.47 -9.88 42.06
N GLY A 6 -25.87 -8.62 42.25
CA GLY A 6 -25.98 -7.63 41.16
C GLY A 6 -24.64 -7.06 40.71
N LEU A 7 -23.73 -6.84 41.67
CA LEU A 7 -22.42 -6.23 41.40
C LEU A 7 -21.51 -7.15 40.57
N LYS A 8 -21.58 -8.48 40.78
CA LYS A 8 -20.80 -9.45 40.00
C LYS A 8 -21.27 -9.55 38.54
N LYS A 9 -22.58 -9.39 38.27
CA LYS A 9 -23.12 -9.40 36.90
C LYS A 9 -22.78 -8.13 36.14
N ALA A 10 -22.83 -6.97 36.80
CA ALA A 10 -22.44 -5.69 36.19
C ALA A 10 -20.93 -5.64 35.88
N LEU A 11 -20.08 -6.21 36.74
CA LEU A 11 -18.63 -6.23 36.56
C LEU A 11 -18.19 -7.16 35.41
N CYS A 12 -18.86 -8.30 35.21
CA CYS A 12 -18.60 -9.19 34.06
C CYS A 12 -19.06 -8.59 32.71
N LEU A 13 -20.17 -7.83 32.70
CA LEU A 13 -20.64 -7.14 31.50
C LEU A 13 -19.75 -5.95 31.11
N PHE A 14 -19.11 -5.30 32.08
CA PHE A 14 -18.14 -4.23 31.82
C PHE A 14 -16.82 -4.76 31.22
N PHE A 15 -16.37 -5.94 31.66
CA PHE A 15 -15.17 -6.58 31.08
C PHE A 15 -15.41 -7.19 29.69
N ALA A 16 -16.63 -7.67 29.39
CA ALA A 16 -16.95 -8.24 28.08
C ALA A 16 -17.13 -7.19 26.96
N ALA A 17 -17.43 -5.93 27.30
CA ALA A 17 -17.60 -4.86 26.31
C ALA A 17 -16.29 -4.19 25.87
N LEU A 18 -15.19 -4.39 26.62
CA LEU A 18 -13.91 -3.73 26.33
C LEU A 18 -12.99 -4.54 25.39
N SER A 19 -13.35 -5.79 25.08
CA SER A 19 -12.50 -6.71 24.29
C SER A 19 -12.77 -6.75 22.79
N LEU A 20 -13.67 -5.90 22.26
CA LEU A 20 -14.03 -5.87 20.83
C LEU A 20 -13.45 -4.69 20.04
N ALA A 21 -12.73 -3.79 20.69
CA ALA A 21 -11.99 -2.72 20.00
C ALA A 21 -10.53 -3.15 19.79
N GLY A 22 -10.30 -4.01 18.78
CA GLY A 22 -8.95 -4.16 18.23
C GLY A 22 -8.47 -2.79 17.71
N PRO A 23 -7.18 -2.43 17.85
CA PRO A 23 -6.69 -1.16 17.33
C PRO A 23 -6.98 -1.11 15.84
N ALA A 24 -7.77 -0.13 15.41
CA ALA A 24 -7.87 0.19 13.99
C ALA A 24 -6.45 0.50 13.52
N SER A 25 -5.93 -0.30 12.58
CA SER A 25 -4.61 -0.08 12.01
C SER A 25 -4.68 1.19 11.17
N ALA A 26 -4.55 2.34 11.83
CA ALA A 26 -4.44 3.63 11.18
C ALA A 26 -3.19 3.61 10.29
N GLN A 27 -3.27 4.28 9.16
CA GLN A 27 -2.18 4.36 8.20
C GLN A 27 -0.92 4.91 8.90
N GLN A 28 0.10 4.07 9.04
CA GLN A 28 1.28 4.41 9.82
C GLN A 28 2.20 5.28 8.96
N VAL A 29 2.25 6.57 9.25
CA VAL A 29 3.25 7.48 8.68
C VAL A 29 4.55 7.30 9.45
N THR A 30 5.64 7.05 8.73
CA THR A 30 6.99 7.00 9.31
C THR A 30 7.69 8.33 9.03
N GLY A 31 8.15 9.00 10.10
CA GLY A 31 8.76 10.33 10.04
C GLY A 31 7.79 11.47 10.38
N THR A 32 8.24 12.71 10.20
CA THR A 32 7.44 13.91 10.48
C THR A 32 6.51 14.21 9.31
N LEU A 33 5.20 14.13 9.51
CA LEU A 33 4.22 14.45 8.46
C LEU A 33 4.44 15.87 7.92
N GLY A 34 4.43 16.01 6.60
CA GLY A 34 4.71 17.28 5.94
C GLY A 34 6.19 17.56 5.68
N SER A 35 7.10 16.61 5.93
CA SER A 35 8.52 16.70 5.57
C SER A 35 8.87 15.91 4.30
N PRO A 36 9.97 16.23 3.60
CA PRO A 36 10.43 15.48 2.42
C PRO A 36 10.79 14.01 2.70
N SER A 37 11.04 13.65 3.97
CA SER A 37 11.43 12.31 4.39
C SER A 37 10.28 11.45 4.91
N ALA A 38 9.06 12.02 5.02
CA ALA A 38 7.90 11.28 5.48
C ALA A 38 7.54 10.17 4.49
N THR A 39 7.24 8.98 5.02
CA THR A 39 6.79 7.84 4.21
C THR A 39 5.50 7.25 4.77
N THR A 40 4.72 6.62 3.93
CA THR A 40 3.47 5.96 4.32
C THR A 40 3.22 4.70 3.49
N THR A 41 2.48 3.75 4.04
CA THR A 41 2.04 2.55 3.34
C THR A 41 0.55 2.62 3.09
N ILE A 42 0.13 2.50 1.83
CA ILE A 42 -1.28 2.58 1.42
C ILE A 42 -2.04 1.26 1.59
N SER A 43 -3.36 1.35 1.65
CA SER A 43 -4.25 0.18 1.81
C SER A 43 -4.47 -0.66 0.55
N ASN A 44 -4.02 -0.20 -0.63
CA ASN A 44 -4.23 -0.84 -1.95
C ASN A 44 -5.69 -1.06 -2.36
N LYS A 45 -6.67 -0.40 -1.71
CA LYS A 45 -8.10 -0.52 -2.07
C LYS A 45 -8.48 0.21 -3.36
N GLN A 46 -7.69 1.21 -3.75
CA GLN A 46 -7.91 2.02 -4.93
C GLN A 46 -6.56 2.44 -5.50
N LEU A 47 -6.41 2.30 -6.81
CA LEU A 47 -5.25 2.77 -7.56
C LEU A 47 -5.73 3.69 -8.71
N PRO A 48 -5.12 4.87 -8.91
CA PRO A 48 -4.09 5.47 -8.04
C PRO A 48 -4.65 5.77 -6.63
N ALA A 49 -3.78 5.71 -5.63
CA ALA A 49 -4.18 6.05 -4.26
C ALA A 49 -4.64 7.53 -4.23
N PRO A 50 -5.74 7.85 -3.53
CA PRO A 50 -6.20 9.23 -3.42
C PRO A 50 -5.12 10.13 -2.81
N ASP A 51 -4.98 11.34 -3.34
CA ASP A 51 -4.03 12.31 -2.83
C ASP A 51 -4.40 12.71 -1.38
N PRO A 52 -3.41 12.80 -0.47
CA PRO A 52 -3.65 13.28 0.87
C PRO A 52 -3.98 14.78 0.83
N ALA A 53 -4.84 15.22 1.75
CA ALA A 53 -5.12 16.64 1.92
C ALA A 53 -3.83 17.42 2.23
N PHE A 54 -3.66 18.58 1.60
CA PHE A 54 -2.50 19.45 1.83
C PHE A 54 -2.49 19.95 3.28
N GLY A 55 -1.42 19.62 4.02
CA GLY A 55 -1.25 20.02 5.43
C GLY A 55 -0.46 21.31 5.65
N GLY A 56 -0.14 22.04 4.57
CA GLY A 56 0.57 23.32 4.64
C GLY A 56 -0.38 24.51 4.69
N VAL A 57 0.17 25.70 4.49
CA VAL A 57 -0.60 26.96 4.46
C VAL A 57 -0.19 27.74 3.23
N ILE A 58 -1.16 28.10 2.39
CA ILE A 58 -0.97 28.91 1.18
C ILE A 58 -1.34 30.35 1.51
N LYS A 59 -0.41 31.29 1.27
CA LYS A 59 -0.63 32.74 1.36
C LYS A 59 -0.12 33.44 0.10
N ASN A 60 -0.34 34.76 0.02
CA ASN A 60 0.08 35.58 -1.11
C ASN A 60 1.62 35.78 -1.20
N ASP A 61 2.33 35.56 -0.10
CA ASP A 61 3.79 35.58 -0.04
C ASP A 61 4.33 34.20 0.37
N ALA A 62 5.34 33.72 -0.34
CA ALA A 62 6.03 32.46 -0.09
C ALA A 62 6.66 32.43 1.31
N LEU A 63 7.23 33.54 1.78
CA LEU A 63 7.86 33.62 3.10
C LEU A 63 6.84 33.50 4.25
N GLN A 64 5.58 33.82 3.98
CA GLN A 64 4.50 33.72 4.94
C GLN A 64 3.72 32.40 4.84
N SER A 65 4.00 31.60 3.81
CA SER A 65 3.39 30.30 3.55
C SER A 65 4.12 29.20 4.32
N LYS A 66 3.42 28.10 4.60
CA LYS A 66 4.02 26.91 5.22
C LYS A 66 4.11 25.80 4.17
N PRO A 67 5.31 25.38 3.76
CA PRO A 67 5.45 24.26 2.85
C PRO A 67 5.01 22.96 3.53
N TRP A 68 4.55 22.03 2.72
CA TRP A 68 4.16 20.71 3.18
C TRP A 68 4.36 19.69 2.05
N TRP A 69 4.99 18.56 2.38
CA TRP A 69 5.19 17.44 1.47
C TRP A 69 4.26 16.29 1.83
N ALA A 70 3.57 15.75 0.82
CA ALA A 70 2.86 14.49 0.97
C ALA A 70 3.85 13.36 1.29
N PRO A 71 3.52 12.45 2.22
CA PRO A 71 4.38 11.32 2.53
C PRO A 71 4.56 10.43 1.30
N ARG A 72 5.79 10.02 1.02
CA ARG A 72 6.09 9.10 -0.08
C ARG A 72 5.48 7.73 0.20
N ILE A 73 4.80 7.16 -0.78
CA ILE A 73 4.27 5.80 -0.67
C ILE A 73 5.43 4.81 -0.73
N VAL A 74 5.50 3.93 0.28
CA VAL A 74 6.48 2.85 0.38
C VAL A 74 5.76 1.53 0.66
N PRO A 75 6.31 0.39 0.18
CA PRO A 75 5.71 -0.90 0.44
C PRO A 75 5.71 -1.23 1.95
N PRO A 76 4.80 -2.11 2.41
CA PRO A 76 4.88 -2.68 3.75
C PRO A 76 6.24 -3.36 3.99
N LYS A 77 6.72 -3.40 5.24
CA LYS A 77 8.05 -3.96 5.60
C LYS A 77 8.26 -5.41 5.15
N SER A 78 7.20 -6.21 5.03
CA SER A 78 7.26 -7.63 4.63
C SER A 78 6.87 -7.87 3.17
N ALA A 79 6.75 -6.82 2.35
CA ALA A 79 6.43 -6.97 0.94
C ALA A 79 7.61 -7.61 0.19
N PRO A 80 7.36 -8.48 -0.81
CA PRO A 80 8.41 -9.01 -1.66
C PRO A 80 9.01 -7.92 -2.56
N ASN A 81 10.25 -8.14 -2.99
CA ASN A 81 10.81 -7.34 -4.07
C ASN A 81 10.14 -7.73 -5.40
N VAL A 82 9.68 -6.74 -6.16
CA VAL A 82 9.07 -6.94 -7.48
C VAL A 82 9.96 -6.28 -8.53
N LEU A 83 10.31 -7.04 -9.56
CA LEU A 83 11.00 -6.54 -10.75
C LEU A 83 10.01 -6.53 -11.92
N LEU A 84 9.64 -5.33 -12.38
CA LEU A 84 8.80 -5.14 -13.56
C LEU A 84 9.68 -4.74 -14.74
N ILE A 85 9.69 -5.57 -15.78
CA ILE A 85 10.38 -5.30 -17.04
C ILE A 85 9.32 -5.04 -18.09
N ILE A 86 9.37 -3.86 -18.70
CA ILE A 86 8.51 -3.49 -19.84
C ILE A 86 9.43 -3.23 -21.02
N THR A 87 9.14 -3.89 -22.13
CA THR A 87 9.83 -3.68 -23.39
C THR A 87 9.03 -2.70 -24.23
N ASP A 88 9.68 -1.63 -24.65
CA ASP A 88 9.10 -0.68 -25.60
C ASP A 88 9.01 -1.30 -26.99
N ASP A 89 7.94 -1.01 -27.73
CA ASP A 89 7.69 -1.44 -29.12
C ASP A 89 7.86 -2.95 -29.44
N ALA A 90 7.87 -3.82 -28.43
CA ALA A 90 7.93 -5.26 -28.63
C ALA A 90 6.52 -5.85 -28.75
N GLY A 91 6.09 -6.07 -29.99
CA GLY A 91 4.83 -6.76 -30.28
C GLY A 91 4.86 -8.24 -29.86
N PHE A 92 3.68 -8.80 -29.57
CA PHE A 92 3.51 -10.19 -29.13
C PHE A 92 4.20 -11.23 -30.05
N GLY A 93 4.18 -11.02 -31.36
CA GLY A 93 4.79 -11.92 -32.35
C GLY A 93 6.30 -11.75 -32.57
N VAL A 94 6.97 -10.87 -31.82
CA VAL A 94 8.42 -10.63 -31.98
C VAL A 94 9.27 -11.72 -31.31
N PRO A 95 9.12 -12.00 -30.01
CA PRO A 95 10.02 -12.93 -29.31
C PRO A 95 9.66 -14.41 -29.51
N SER A 96 10.67 -15.27 -29.51
CA SER A 96 10.49 -16.73 -29.59
C SER A 96 9.63 -17.31 -28.47
N THR A 97 9.59 -16.65 -27.31
CA THR A 97 8.78 -17.07 -26.16
C THR A 97 7.28 -17.19 -26.48
N PHE A 98 6.80 -16.42 -27.45
CA PHE A 98 5.41 -16.46 -27.92
C PHE A 98 5.28 -17.02 -29.35
N GLY A 99 6.33 -17.66 -29.89
CA GLY A 99 6.35 -18.22 -31.25
C GLY A 99 6.88 -17.25 -32.32
N GLY A 100 7.44 -16.12 -31.93
CA GLY A 100 8.08 -15.17 -32.84
C GLY A 100 9.43 -15.65 -33.39
N VAL A 101 9.96 -14.94 -34.38
CA VAL A 101 11.18 -15.34 -35.09
C VAL A 101 12.48 -14.90 -34.40
N ILE A 102 12.42 -14.00 -33.42
CA ILE A 102 13.60 -13.47 -32.74
C ILE A 102 13.91 -14.32 -31.50
N PRO A 103 15.05 -15.02 -31.45
CA PRO A 103 15.39 -15.86 -30.29
C PRO A 103 15.57 -15.04 -29.01
N THR A 104 14.82 -15.39 -27.96
CA THR A 104 14.87 -14.77 -26.63
C THR A 104 15.07 -15.82 -25.53
N PRO A 105 16.20 -16.55 -25.51
CA PRO A 105 16.39 -17.73 -24.65
C PRO A 105 16.30 -17.45 -23.14
N THR A 106 16.63 -16.24 -22.70
CA THR A 106 16.46 -15.84 -21.30
C THR A 106 14.98 -15.71 -20.93
N MET A 107 14.17 -15.14 -21.82
CA MET A 107 12.73 -15.01 -21.61
C MET A 107 12.03 -16.37 -21.71
N ASP A 108 12.49 -17.25 -22.60
CA ASP A 108 12.03 -18.64 -22.69
C ASP A 108 12.26 -19.40 -21.37
N ARG A 109 13.44 -19.24 -20.76
CA ARG A 109 13.75 -19.85 -19.46
C ARG A 109 12.88 -19.27 -18.35
N ILE A 110 12.58 -17.98 -18.35
CA ILE A 110 11.69 -17.36 -17.36
C ILE A 110 10.27 -17.91 -17.52
N ALA A 111 9.75 -17.98 -18.74
CA ALA A 111 8.43 -18.52 -19.04
C ALA A 111 8.30 -19.99 -18.59
N ALA A 112 9.32 -20.82 -18.83
CA ALA A 112 9.35 -22.22 -18.40
C ALA A 112 9.33 -22.42 -16.87
N ASN A 113 9.73 -21.40 -16.10
CA ASN A 113 9.74 -21.43 -14.63
C ASN A 113 8.63 -20.59 -14.00
N GLY A 114 7.66 -20.12 -14.79
CA GLY A 114 6.66 -19.16 -14.36
C GLY A 114 5.31 -19.33 -15.04
N LEU A 115 4.52 -18.26 -15.01
CA LEU A 115 3.25 -18.17 -15.71
C LEU A 115 3.45 -17.40 -17.02
N LEU A 116 2.92 -17.94 -18.10
CA LEU A 116 2.92 -17.32 -19.42
C LEU A 116 1.48 -16.98 -19.80
N TYR A 117 1.22 -15.71 -20.13
CA TYR A 117 -0.09 -15.23 -20.58
C TYR A 117 -0.05 -14.97 -22.09
N ASN A 118 -0.96 -15.61 -22.85
CA ASN A 118 -1.00 -15.54 -24.31
C ASN A 118 -2.21 -14.75 -24.86
N ASN A 119 -2.98 -14.10 -23.99
CA ASN A 119 -4.14 -13.28 -24.33
C ASN A 119 -4.23 -12.08 -23.37
N LEU A 120 -3.28 -11.16 -23.50
CA LEU A 120 -3.14 -9.94 -22.69
C LEU A 120 -3.13 -8.73 -23.63
N HIS A 121 -3.95 -7.73 -23.34
CA HIS A 121 -4.18 -6.53 -24.14
C HIS A 121 -4.17 -5.28 -23.26
#